data_AF-A0A151TED8-F1
#
_entry.id   AF-A0A151TED8-F1
#
_cell.length_a   1.000
_cell.length_b   1.000
_cell.length_c   1.000
_cell.angle_alpha   90.00
_cell.angle_beta   90.00
_cell.angle_gamma   90.00
#
_symmetry.space_group_name_H-M   'P 1'
#
loop_
_entity.id
_entity.type
_entity.pdbx_description
1 polymer ?
#
loop_
_entity_poly.entity_id
_entity_poly.type
_entity_poly.pdbx_seq_one_letter_code
_entity_poly.pdbx_strand_id
1 'polypeptide(L)' 'MGNESLARVIGIGQVELELSSGNCLVLDEVFHVFEVRKNLISVALLVQQGFKIVFESNRVVISRHGSFVGK' A
#
# COMPACT_ATOMS: atom_id res chain seq x y z
N MET A 1 -13.08 -1.12 -2.53
CA MET A 1 -14.25 -2.04 -2.51
C MET A 1 -14.99 -1.75 -1.23
N GLY A 2 -16.05 -0.95 -1.29
CA GLY A 2 -16.77 -0.48 -0.08
C GLY A 2 -18.28 -0.50 -0.25
N ASN A 3 -18.74 -1.01 -1.38
CA ASN A 3 -20.11 -1.14 -1.83
C ASN A 3 -20.48 -2.61 -2.04
N GLU A 4 -19.71 -3.53 -1.43
CA GLU A 4 -19.91 -5.00 -1.46
C GLU A 4 -19.90 -5.64 -2.86
N SER A 5 -19.60 -4.87 -3.92
CA SER A 5 -19.52 -5.38 -5.27
C SER A 5 -18.30 -6.27 -5.46
N LEU A 6 -18.49 -7.41 -6.10
CA LEU A 6 -17.42 -8.29 -6.53
C LEU A 6 -16.63 -7.64 -7.67
N ALA A 7 -15.30 -7.78 -7.65
CA ALA A 7 -14.41 -7.35 -8.72
C ALA A 7 -13.49 -8.53 -9.10
N ARG A 8 -13.16 -8.64 -10.39
CA ARG A 8 -12.41 -9.79 -10.89
C ARG A 8 -10.91 -9.53 -10.76
N VAL A 9 -10.22 -10.39 -10.01
CA VAL A 9 -8.75 -10.44 -10.02
C VAL A 9 -8.30 -11.08 -11.34
N ILE A 10 -7.47 -10.38 -12.10
CA ILE A 10 -6.92 -10.85 -13.38
C ILE A 10 -5.45 -11.25 -13.30
N GLY A 11 -4.79 -10.98 -12.17
CA GLY A 11 -3.43 -11.43 -11.89
C GLY A 11 -3.02 -11.16 -10.45
N ILE A 12 -1.95 -11.82 -10.02
CA ILE A 12 -1.31 -11.62 -8.72
C ILE A 12 0.19 -11.50 -9.00
N GLY A 13 0.88 -10.56 -8.36
CA GLY A 13 2.31 -10.39 -8.56
C GLY A 13 2.98 -9.58 -7.47
N GLN A 14 4.28 -9.38 -7.65
CA GLN A 14 5.08 -8.49 -6.83
C GLN A 14 5.12 -7.10 -7.49
N VAL A 15 5.03 -6.05 -6.68
CA VAL A 15 5.14 -4.66 -7.14
C VAL A 15 6.17 -3.93 -6.28
N GLU A 16 7.12 -3.30 -6.93
CA GLU A 16 8.04 -2.36 -6.29
C GLU A 16 7.42 -0.96 -6.31
N LEU A 17 7.18 -0.40 -5.13
CA LEU A 17 6.64 0.94 -4.97
C LEU A 17 7.77 1.89 -4.55
N GLU A 18 8.18 2.76 -5.46
CA GLU A 18 9.13 3.81 -5.18
C GLU A 18 8.45 4.94 -4.38
N LEU A 19 9.01 5.27 -3.23
CA LEU A 19 8.48 6.29 -2.33
C LEU A 19 9.21 7.61 -2.55
N SER A 20 8.55 8.71 -2.14
CA SER A 20 9.10 10.07 -2.23
C SER A 20 10.39 10.32 -1.43
N SER A 21 10.80 9.35 -0.60
CA SER A 21 12.06 9.32 0.14
C SER A 21 13.25 8.76 -0.66
N GLY A 22 12.99 8.17 -1.83
CA GLY A 22 13.96 7.35 -2.58
C GLY A 22 14.08 5.91 -2.09
N ASN A 23 13.30 5.50 -1.08
CA ASN A 23 13.21 4.10 -0.67
C ASN A 23 12.19 3.35 -1.53
N CYS A 24 12.45 2.07 -1.76
CA CYS A 24 11.50 1.17 -2.41
C CYS A 24 10.80 0.28 -1.38
N LEU A 25 9.49 0.15 -1.50
CA LEU A 25 8.68 -0.82 -0.77
C LEU A 25 8.27 -1.94 -1.73
N VAL A 26 8.76 -3.14 -1.49
CA VAL A 26 8.32 -4.33 -2.24
C VAL A 26 7.04 -4.85 -1.61
N LEU A 27 5.98 -4.93 -2.41
CA LEU A 27 4.69 -5.49 -2.05
C LEU A 27 4.52 -6.84 -2.74
N ASP A 28 4.37 -7.89 -1.95
CA ASP A 28 4.05 -9.23 -2.43
C ASP A 28 2.53 -9.44 -2.50
N GLU A 29 2.10 -10.45 -3.26
CA GLU A 29 0.69 -10.85 -3.39
C GLU A 29 -0.26 -9.72 -3.81
N VAL A 30 0.21 -8.79 -4.65
CA VAL A 30 -0.59 -7.67 -5.13
C VAL A 30 -1.57 -8.13 -6.19
N PHE A 31 -2.85 -7.94 -5.93
CA PHE A 31 -3.93 -8.25 -6.87
C PHE A 31 -4.04 -7.18 -7.96
N HIS A 32 -3.95 -7.62 -9.21
CA HIS A 32 -4.30 -6.80 -10.36
C HIS A 32 -5.81 -6.95 -10.64
N VAL A 33 -6.55 -5.86 -10.45
CA VAL A 33 -8.01 -5.81 -10.61
C VAL A 33 -8.34 -4.71 -11.61
N PHE A 34 -8.76 -5.07 -12.82
CA PHE A 34 -8.96 -4.13 -13.92
C PHE A 34 -10.03 -3.07 -13.62
N GLU A 35 -11.07 -3.44 -12.86
CA GLU A 35 -12.17 -2.55 -12.53
C GLU A 35 -11.79 -1.48 -11.49
N VAL A 36 -10.66 -1.66 -10.79
CA VAL A 36 -10.21 -0.76 -9.72
C VAL A 36 -9.21 0.26 -10.28
N ARG A 37 -9.66 1.51 -10.45
CA ARG A 37 -8.84 2.58 -11.05
C ARG A 37 -7.75 3.15 -10.16
N LYS A 38 -7.78 2.88 -8.85
CA LYS A 38 -6.82 3.41 -7.87
C LYS A 38 -6.17 2.27 -7.12
N ASN A 39 -4.87 2.36 -6.90
CA ASN A 39 -4.15 1.40 -6.09
C ASN A 39 -4.69 1.42 -4.65
N LEU A 40 -4.84 0.23 -4.07
CA LEU A 40 -5.24 0.04 -2.68
C LEU A 40 -4.10 -0.67 -1.97
N ILE A 41 -3.71 -0.14 -0.81
CA ILE A 41 -2.71 -0.76 0.06
C ILE A 41 -3.37 -0.96 1.42
N SER A 42 -3.31 -2.17 1.94
CA SER A 42 -3.91 -2.48 3.25
C SER A 42 -3.05 -1.92 4.37
N VAL A 43 -3.54 -0.89 5.04
CA VAL A 43 -2.90 -0.31 6.24
C VAL A 43 -2.76 -1.36 7.34
N ALA A 44 -3.76 -2.22 7.52
CA ALA A 44 -3.71 -3.28 8.53
C ALA A 44 -2.56 -4.27 8.29
N LEU A 45 -2.34 -4.67 7.03
CA LEU A 45 -1.22 -5.55 6.68
C LEU A 45 0.13 -4.86 6.89
N LEU A 46 0.26 -3.58 6.49
CA LEU A 46 1.48 -2.81 6.75
C LEU A 46 1.80 -2.73 8.24
N VAL A 47 0.79 -2.48 9.09
CA VAL A 47 0.96 -2.44 10.55
C VAL A 47 1.38 -3.79 11.10
N GLN A 48 0.80 -4.89 10.61
CA GLN A 48 1.22 -6.25 10.99
C GLN A 48 2.68 -6.54 10.62
N GLN A 49 3.18 -5.95 9.53
CA GLN A 49 4.58 -6.05 9.12
C GLN A 49 5.52 -5.06 9.85
N GLY A 50 5.01 -4.33 10.85
CA GLY A 50 5.79 -3.43 11.69
C GLY A 50 5.98 -2.02 11.12
N PHE A 51 5.26 -1.65 10.07
CA PHE A 51 5.21 -0.27 9.61
C PHE A 51 4.30 0.58 10.51
N LYS A 52 4.71 1.81 10.78
CA LYS A 52 3.89 2.84 11.38
C LYS A 52 3.35 3.74 10.26
N ILE A 53 2.03 3.88 10.23
CA ILE A 53 1.29 4.70 9.26
C ILE A 53 0.65 5.87 10.01
N VAL A 54 0.93 7.10 9.58
CA VAL A 54 0.39 8.33 10.18
C VAL A 54 -0.35 9.13 9.11
N PHE A 55 -1.59 9.50 9.38
CA PHE A 55 -2.39 10.38 8.53
C PHE A 55 -2.34 11.79 9.12
N GLU A 56 -1.64 12.71 8.48
CA GLU A 56 -1.48 14.09 8.95
C GLU A 56 -1.41 15.06 7.78
N SER A 57 -1.93 16.28 7.95
CA SER A 57 -1.84 17.35 6.95
C SER A 57 -2.21 16.92 5.51
N ASN A 58 -3.24 16.07 5.37
CA ASN A 58 -3.68 15.49 4.09
C ASN A 58 -2.61 14.65 3.37
N ARG A 59 -1.73 13.99 4.13
CA ARG A 59 -0.68 13.09 3.65
C ARG A 59 -0.66 11.82 4.48
N VAL A 60 -0.02 10.78 3.94
CA VAL A 60 0.21 9.51 4.63
C VAL A 60 1.71 9.33 4.82
N VAL A 61 2.18 9.39 6.05
CA VAL A 61 3.59 9.13 6.38
C VAL A 61 3.76 7.68 6.78
N ILE A 62 4.69 7.00 6.12
CA ILE A 62 5.08 5.61 6.37
C ILE A 62 6.45 5.62 7.03
N SER A 63 6.61 4.90 8.14
CA SER A 63 7.88 4.75 8.85
C SER A 63 8.03 3.32 9.37
N ARG A 64 9.26 2.90 9.66
CA ARG A 64 9.57 1.58 10.22
C ARG A 64 10.76 1.71 11.17
N HIS A 65 10.65 1.14 12.39
CA HIS A 65 11.69 1.21 13.43
C HIS A 65 12.20 2.65 13.71
N GLY A 66 11.31 3.64 13.68
CA GLY A 66 11.67 5.06 13.89
C GLY A 66 12.30 5.76 12.68
N SER A 67 12.55 5.04 11.59
CA SER A 67 13.07 5.61 10.33
C SER A 67 11.94 5.98 9.38
N PHE A 68 12.01 7.16 8.78
CA PHE A 68 11.09 7.60 7.74
C PHE A 68 11.28 6.76 6.48
N VAL A 69 10.18 6.19 5.98
CA VAL A 69 10.17 5.32 4.79
C VAL A 69 9.56 6.05 3.61
N GLY A 70 8.54 6.90 3.78
CA GLY A 70 7.96 7.68 2.69
C GLY A 70 6.74 8.52 3.09
N LYS A 71 6.30 9.40 2.19
CA LYS A 71 5.06 10.18 2.28
C LYS A 71 4.31 10.20 0.94
#